data_AF-A0A9E4LIH2-F1
#
_entry.id   AF-A0A9E4LIH2-F1
#
_cell.length_a   1.000
_cell.length_b   1.000
_cell.length_c   1.000
_cell.angle_alpha   90.00
_cell.angle_beta   90.00
_cell.angle_gamma   90.00
#
_symmetry.space_group_name_H-M   'P 1'
#
loop_
_entity.id
_entity.type
_entity.pdbx_description
1 polymer ?
#
loop_
_entity_poly.entity_id
_entity_poly.type
_entity_poly.pdbx_seq_one_letter_code
_entity_poly.pdbx_strand_id
1 'polypeptide(L)'
;MDWVKEFQRGWTYEQYRSKLDDLMASGKTTGDNHSGSYLEYTRMNMRRMDRLQKTPALQGEIISIMKGIESPMLWLTITEGWCGDAAQIIPI
;
A
#
# COMPACT_ATOMS: atom_id res chain seq x y z
N MET A 1 24.03 7.03 -1.91
CA MET A 1 22.95 6.18 -1.37
C MET A 1 22.59 5.19 -2.46
N ASP A 2 22.69 3.90 -2.18
CA ASP A 2 22.42 2.84 -3.15
C ASP A 2 20.93 2.51 -3.12
N TRP A 3 20.15 3.17 -3.97
CA TRP A 3 18.69 3.03 -4.00
C TRP A 3 18.23 1.65 -4.46
N VAL A 4 19.06 0.92 -5.22
CA VAL A 4 18.76 -0.45 -5.64
C VAL A 4 18.80 -1.38 -4.44
N LYS A 5 19.81 -1.22 -3.58
CA LYS A 5 19.90 -1.98 -2.33
C LYS A 5 18.72 -1.70 -1.39
N GLU A 6 18.29 -0.44 -1.25
CA GLU A 6 17.14 -0.11 -0.40
C GLU A 6 15.81 -0.62 -1.00
N PHE A 7 15.66 -0.56 -2.32
CA PHE A 7 14.50 -1.15 -3.01
C PHE A 7 14.39 -2.66 -2.73
N GLN A 8 15.51 -3.39 -2.77
CA GLN A 8 15.54 -4.83 -2.48
C GLN A 8 15.19 -5.18 -1.02
N ARG A 9 15.24 -4.21 -0.10
CA ARG A 9 14.81 -4.38 1.30
C ARG A 9 13.34 -4.06 1.51
N GLY A 10 12.69 -3.44 0.52
CA GLY A 10 11.27 -3.13 0.56
C GLY A 10 10.39 -4.38 0.59
N TRP A 11 9.13 -4.18 0.94
CA TRP A 11 8.12 -5.21 0.87
C TRP A 11 7.34 -5.10 -0.44
N THR A 12 6.93 -6.25 -0.98
CA THR A 12 5.85 -6.26 -1.98
C THR A 12 4.55 -5.77 -1.34
N TYR A 13 3.59 -5.39 -2.17
CA TYR A 13 2.29 -4.99 -1.66
C TYR A 13 1.60 -6.10 -0.85
N GLU A 14 1.70 -7.35 -1.30
CA GLU A 14 1.13 -8.52 -0.58
C GLU A 14 1.81 -8.73 0.78
N GLN A 15 3.13 -8.57 0.85
CA GLN A 15 3.87 -8.64 2.11
C GLN A 15 3.44 -7.53 3.07
N TYR A 16 3.22 -6.31 2.56
CA TYR A 16 2.66 -5.21 3.34
C TYR A 16 1.26 -5.53 3.86
N ARG A 17 0.38 -6.11 3.03
CA ARG A 17 -0.98 -6.52 3.45
C ARG A 17 -0.93 -7.58 4.55
N SER A 18 -0.13 -8.63 4.38
CA SER A 18 0.07 -9.67 5.39
C SER A 18 0.60 -9.08 6.69
N LYS A 19 1.50 -8.10 6.63
CA LYS A 19 2.02 -7.44 7.83
C LYS A 19 0.93 -6.67 8.58
N LEU A 20 0.01 -6.01 7.85
CA LEU A 20 -1.12 -5.33 8.48
C LEU A 20 -2.09 -6.31 9.15
N ASP A 21 -2.33 -7.46 8.53
CA ASP A 21 -3.14 -8.53 9.13
C ASP A 21 -2.53 -9.00 10.45
N ASP A 22 -1.23 -9.29 10.47
CA ASP A 22 -0.50 -9.71 11.67
C ASP A 22 -0.56 -8.64 12.78
N LEU A 23 -0.34 -7.37 12.41
CA LEU A 23 -0.39 -6.26 13.35
C LEU A 23 -1.80 -6.12 13.95
N MET A 24 -2.83 -6.15 13.13
CA MET A 24 -4.22 -6.01 13.60
C MET A 24 -4.65 -7.20 14.46
N ALA A 25 -4.19 -8.42 14.17
CA ALA A 25 -4.39 -9.59 15.02
C ALA A 25 -3.75 -9.41 16.41
N SER A 26 -2.67 -8.66 16.51
CA SER A 26 -2.00 -8.29 17.77
C SER A 26 -2.51 -7.00 18.42
N GLY A 27 -3.58 -6.39 17.89
CA GLY A 27 -4.11 -5.11 18.39
C GLY A 27 -3.20 -3.91 18.11
N LYS A 28 -2.43 -3.95 17.03
CA LYS A 28 -1.46 -2.92 16.62
C LYS A 28 -1.73 -2.45 15.19
N THR A 29 -1.08 -1.34 14.84
CA THR A 29 -0.95 -0.84 13.46
C THR A 29 0.51 -0.45 13.19
N THR A 30 0.81 0.10 12.02
CA THR A 30 2.13 0.64 11.67
C THR A 30 2.43 1.93 12.44
N GLY A 31 3.71 2.14 12.79
CA GLY A 31 4.15 3.23 13.65
C GLY A 31 3.91 2.94 15.13
N ASP A 32 4.22 3.90 16.00
CA ASP A 32 4.22 3.67 17.46
C ASP A 32 2.87 3.96 18.13
N ASN A 33 1.93 4.61 17.42
CA ASN A 33 0.62 4.95 17.94
C ASN A 33 -0.40 3.82 17.66
N HIS A 34 -0.79 3.12 18.72
CA HIS A 34 -1.80 2.05 18.66
C HIS A 34 -3.08 2.43 19.42
N SER A 35 -3.40 3.72 19.48
CA SER A 35 -4.68 4.19 20.04
C SER A 35 -5.87 3.58 19.30
N GLY A 36 -7.01 3.48 19.99
CA GLY A 36 -8.23 2.93 19.39
C GLY A 36 -8.61 3.58 18.06
N SER A 37 -8.44 4.90 17.92
CA SER A 37 -8.71 5.60 16.65
C SER A 37 -7.82 5.12 15.50
N TYR A 38 -6.52 4.91 15.75
CA TYR A 38 -5.58 4.42 14.74
C TYR A 38 -5.85 2.97 14.32
N LEU A 39 -6.27 2.14 15.27
CA LEU A 39 -6.72 0.78 14.98
C LEU A 39 -8.01 0.77 14.15
N GLU A 40 -8.98 1.64 14.47
CA GLU A 40 -10.20 1.77 13.67
C GLU A 40 -9.91 2.32 12.26
N TYR A 41 -9.02 3.30 12.13
CA TYR A 41 -8.58 3.79 10.82
C TYR A 41 -7.92 2.70 10.00
N THR A 42 -7.03 1.91 10.62
CA THR A 42 -6.37 0.79 9.96
C THR A 42 -7.38 -0.26 9.51
N ARG A 43 -8.31 -0.66 10.38
CA ARG A 43 -9.38 -1.61 10.02
C ARG A 43 -10.23 -1.10 8.85
N MET A 44 -10.62 0.17 8.87
CA MET A 44 -11.37 0.79 7.78
C MET A 44 -10.57 0.81 6.48
N ASN A 45 -9.29 1.18 6.56
CA ASN A 45 -8.40 1.28 5.41
C ASN A 45 -8.11 -0.08 4.79
N MET A 46 -7.95 -1.14 5.58
CA MET A 46 -7.80 -2.50 5.06
C MET A 46 -9.01 -2.91 4.22
N ARG A 47 -10.23 -2.57 4.65
CA ARG A 47 -11.45 -2.81 3.84
C ARG A 47 -11.48 -1.98 2.54
N ARG A 48 -10.94 -0.76 2.56
CA ARG A 48 -10.83 0.09 1.35
C ARG A 48 -9.88 -0.56 0.34
N MET A 49 -8.74 -1.03 0.82
CA MET A 49 -7.76 -1.76 0.00
C MET A 49 -8.37 -3.03 -0.62
N ASP A 50 -9.08 -3.85 0.18
CA ASP A 50 -9.75 -5.06 -0.32
C ASP A 50 -10.78 -4.75 -1.41
N ARG A 51 -11.51 -3.63 -1.29
CA ARG A 51 -12.48 -3.19 -2.29
C ARG A 51 -11.79 -2.78 -3.59
N LEU A 52 -10.70 -2.02 -3.51
CA LEU A 52 -9.98 -1.54 -4.69
C LEU A 52 -9.30 -2.67 -5.46
N GLN A 53 -8.71 -3.65 -4.75
CA GLN A 53 -8.15 -4.84 -5.39
C GLN A 53 -9.18 -5.63 -6.21
N LYS A 54 -10.45 -5.64 -5.78
CA LYS A 54 -11.56 -6.33 -6.47
C LYS A 54 -12.14 -5.52 -7.63
N THR A 55 -11.83 -4.23 -7.72
CA THR A 55 -12.39 -3.33 -8.74
C THR A 55 -11.26 -2.67 -9.54
N PRO A 56 -10.62 -3.38 -10.48
CA PRO A 56 -9.70 -2.74 -11.40
C PRO A 56 -10.49 -2.21 -12.61
N ALA A 57 -10.54 -0.89 -12.77
CA ALA A 57 -10.93 -0.29 -14.04
C ALA A 57 -10.03 0.91 -14.34
N LEU A 58 -8.77 0.63 -14.68
CA LEU A 58 -7.97 1.60 -15.40
C LEU A 58 -8.58 1.78 -16.79
N GLN A 59 -8.81 3.04 -17.17
CA GLN A 59 -9.34 3.37 -18.49
C GLN A 59 -8.31 2.99 -19.55
N GLY A 60 -8.77 2.55 -20.73
CA GLY A 60 -7.89 2.13 -21.82
C GLY A 60 -6.90 3.22 -22.28
N GLU A 61 -7.30 4.48 -22.17
CA GLU A 61 -6.44 5.64 -22.44
C GLU A 61 -5.24 5.69 -21.48
N ILE A 62 -5.47 5.53 -20.17
CA ILE A 62 -4.42 5.52 -19.15
C ILE A 62 -3.42 4.38 -19.42
N ILE A 63 -3.93 3.19 -19.72
CA ILE A 63 -3.09 2.03 -20.06
C ILE A 63 -2.23 2.31 -21.29
N SER A 64 -2.79 2.99 -22.29
CA SER A 64 -2.08 3.32 -23.54
C SER A 64 -0.95 4.32 -23.27
N ILE A 65 -1.18 5.32 -22.43
CA ILE A 65 -0.16 6.28 -21.99
C ILE A 65 0.93 5.56 -21.19
N MET A 66 0.56 4.70 -20.24
CA MET A 66 1.53 3.98 -19.40
C MET A 66 2.43 3.04 -20.22
N LYS A 67 1.92 2.42 -21.29
CA LYS A 67 2.71 1.59 -22.21
C LYS A 67 3.78 2.36 -22.99
N GLY A 68 3.67 3.69 -23.07
CA GLY A 68 4.67 4.55 -23.70
C GLY A 68 5.88 4.84 -22.81
N ILE A 69 5.90 4.38 -21.55
CA ILE A 69 7.04 4.57 -20.65
C ILE A 69 8.13 3.53 -20.97
N GLU A 70 9.18 3.98 -21.65
CA GLU A 70 10.27 3.09 -22.11
C GLU A 70 11.38 2.89 -21.08
N SER A 71 11.48 3.78 -20.08
CA SER A 71 12.51 3.70 -19.05
C SER A 71 12.05 2.83 -17.87
N PRO A 72 12.86 1.85 -17.43
CA PRO A 72 12.57 1.09 -16.22
C PRO A 72 12.45 2.01 -15.00
N MET A 73 11.42 1.79 -14.18
CA MET A 73 11.17 2.58 -12.96
C MET A 73 11.12 1.66 -11.74
N LEU A 74 11.75 2.10 -10.65
CA LEU A 74 11.63 1.48 -9.33
C LEU A 74 10.76 2.38 -8.45
N TRP A 75 9.68 1.81 -7.93
CA TRP A 75 8.74 2.53 -7.06
C TRP A 75 8.90 1.99 -5.64
N LEU A 76 9.52 2.79 -4.77
CA LEU A 76 9.63 2.50 -3.35
C LEU A 76 8.76 3.51 -2.58
N THR A 77 7.78 3.01 -1.84
CA THR A 77 6.82 3.86 -1.14
C THR A 77 6.92 3.67 0.36
N ILE A 78 6.90 4.79 1.09
CA ILE A 78 6.75 4.80 2.55
C ILE A 78 5.26 4.93 2.84
N THR A 79 4.73 4.05 3.70
CA THR A 79 3.28 3.94 3.89
C THR A 79 2.93 3.44 5.30
N GLU A 80 1.72 3.74 5.74
CA GLU A 80 1.14 3.34 7.00
C GLU A 80 -0.28 2.79 6.81
N GLY A 81 -0.66 1.78 7.61
CA GLY A 81 -1.97 1.15 7.55
C GLY A 81 -3.13 2.07 7.96
N TRP A 82 -2.87 3.06 8.83
CA TRP A 82 -3.86 4.04 9.29
C TRP A 82 -3.99 5.24 8.34
N CYS A 83 -3.08 5.43 7.39
CA CYS A 83 -3.13 6.54 6.44
C CYS A 83 -4.24 6.32 5.40
N GLY A 84 -5.20 7.26 5.35
CA GLY A 84 -6.35 7.19 4.44
C GLY A 84 -5.96 7.26 2.97
N ASP A 85 -4.97 8.07 2.62
CA ASP A 85 -4.50 8.25 1.24
C ASP A 85 -3.78 7.00 0.75
N ALA A 86 -2.93 6.41 1.61
CA ALA A 86 -2.27 5.14 1.31
C ALA A 86 -3.27 4.03 0.96
N ALA A 87 -4.38 3.95 1.70
CA ALA A 87 -5.43 2.96 1.47
C ALA A 87 -6.13 3.10 0.11
N GLN A 88 -6.03 4.27 -0.54
CA GLN A 88 -6.64 4.56 -1.83
C GLN A 88 -5.65 4.48 -2.99
N ILE A 89 -4.39 4.86 -2.76
CA ILE A 89 -3.38 5.01 -3.81
C ILE A 89 -2.58 3.72 -4.01
N ILE A 90 -2.10 3.09 -2.94
CA ILE A 90 -1.18 1.95 -3.02
C ILE A 90 -1.76 0.69 -3.69
N PRO A 91 -3.06 0.36 -3.56
CA PRO A 91 -3.62 -0.84 -4.18
C PRO A 91 -3.76 -0.79 -5.71
N ILE A 92 -3.54 0.37 -6.35
CA ILE A 92 -3.82 0.64 -7.76
C ILE A 92 -2.52 0.74 -8.56
#